data_AF-A0A9P4QX88-F1
#
_entry.id   AF-A0A9P4QX88-F1
#
_cell.length_a   1.000
_cell.length_b   1.000
_cell.length_c   1.000
_cell.angle_alpha   90.00
_cell.angle_beta   90.00
_cell.angle_gamma   90.00
#
_symmetry.space_group_name_H-M   'P 1'
#
loop_
_entity.id
_entity.type
_entity.pdbx_description
1 polymer ?
#
loop_
_entity_poly.entity_id
_entity_poly.type
_entity_poly.pdbx_seq_one_letter_code
_entity_poly.pdbx_strand_id
1 'polypeptide(L)'
;MSSSIFVQQTGPPSPPLERATVSVHALSSGHFTLPEYQFVHPVSQDARKHVPSLAFLIQHCNIDSGEVTRIVFDLGLRRDTNRYAAPIRKHVATRQPMTTNPDVVKSLEKGGLAPSDIDFVIYSHVHWDHIGEPRDFPDSTFIVGHGSRALLDGTSLSLRGGHSFFEHDLLPRGKTIELSHPSISGSRSQPEPPLEPGKANFSQIWRASGQLPETLDLFNDGSVLIVNAPGHLPGHINLLARVSDNHQVYLAGDACHDRRLLTGEKEIGEWHDAEGHVCCIHADRKQAEETIKRIQELEKNGVEIIFAHDVEWESLPKNKARFFGASATESSNLEMSLTESQQQLKLRFDAEIGADQFDEAWSRLLIHSPEMFAASIRLTSVPKKKGHLAPKIQSLIGIAVAAASTHLHVPNIHRHMRQALQRGASKAEIIEVLCLSSTLGIHACNIGVPILFEVLREAGKELPSGMDGMGKEQWELREDFEKKRGYWHAFWEDFLRLSPEFFGAYVEFSSVPWVNEGGKGVLEPKVKELIYCAFDAAATHLYKPGLKLHMKNVLGYGGTAEEIMEVLELATLLSISTMDVGLEVMEKEMKSAGQAGPAGQA
;
A
#
# COMPACT_ATOMS: atom_id res chain seq x y z
N MET A 1 58.66 -35.17 -40.22
CA MET A 1 57.63 -35.93 -39.47
C MET A 1 56.44 -35.01 -39.27
N SER A 2 55.34 -35.34 -39.92
CA SER A 2 54.04 -34.67 -39.80
C SER A 2 53.12 -35.58 -38.99
N SER A 3 52.35 -35.04 -38.07
CA SER A 3 50.89 -35.27 -38.05
C SER A 3 50.22 -34.42 -36.98
N SER A 4 49.20 -33.73 -37.44
CA SER A 4 48.18 -33.01 -36.70
C SER A 4 47.03 -33.95 -36.31
N ILE A 5 46.23 -33.50 -35.32
CA ILE A 5 44.74 -33.43 -35.31
C ILE A 5 44.17 -33.71 -33.90
N PHE A 6 43.32 -32.78 -33.46
CA PHE A 6 42.51 -32.73 -32.25
C PHE A 6 41.34 -33.73 -32.27
N VAL A 7 40.84 -34.10 -31.07
CA VAL A 7 39.38 -34.18 -30.85
C VAL A 7 39.02 -33.42 -29.57
N GLN A 8 38.30 -32.33 -29.76
CA GLN A 8 37.60 -31.55 -28.76
C GLN A 8 36.27 -32.25 -28.50
N GLN A 9 36.06 -32.77 -27.28
CA GLN A 9 34.78 -33.39 -26.93
C GLN A 9 33.82 -32.30 -26.45
N THR A 10 33.01 -31.80 -27.39
CA THR A 10 31.84 -30.95 -27.10
C THR A 10 30.71 -31.84 -26.59
N GLY A 11 30.72 -32.16 -25.30
CA GLY A 11 29.47 -32.43 -24.59
C GLY A 11 28.74 -31.10 -24.36
N PRO A 12 27.40 -31.05 -24.33
CA PRO A 12 26.71 -29.90 -23.75
C PRO A 12 27.28 -29.68 -22.34
N PRO A 13 27.42 -28.42 -21.86
CA PRO A 13 27.71 -28.20 -20.45
C PRO A 13 26.70 -29.03 -19.67
N SER A 14 27.18 -29.83 -18.71
CA SER A 14 26.28 -30.42 -17.71
C SER A 14 25.37 -29.31 -17.22
N PRO A 15 24.05 -29.52 -17.12
CA PRO A 15 23.18 -28.52 -16.51
C PRO A 15 23.82 -28.11 -15.17
N PRO A 16 23.78 -26.81 -14.81
CA PRO A 16 24.28 -26.39 -13.51
C PRO A 16 23.66 -27.31 -12.46
N LEU A 17 24.48 -27.85 -11.54
CA LEU A 17 23.99 -28.56 -10.37
C LEU A 17 22.88 -27.69 -9.76
N GLU A 18 21.64 -28.21 -9.71
CA GLU A 18 20.51 -27.47 -9.15
C GLU A 18 20.90 -27.00 -7.74
N ARG A 19 20.95 -25.69 -7.54
CA ARG A 19 21.25 -25.11 -6.23
C ARG A 19 19.97 -25.06 -5.42
N ALA A 20 20.04 -25.40 -4.14
CA ALA A 20 18.89 -25.31 -3.25
C ALA A 20 18.41 -23.85 -3.13
N THR A 21 17.09 -23.67 -3.17
CA THR A 21 16.42 -22.37 -3.03
C THR A 21 15.30 -22.46 -2.00
N VAL A 22 14.87 -21.32 -1.47
CA VAL A 22 13.75 -21.22 -0.52
C VAL A 22 12.69 -20.25 -1.02
N SER A 23 11.45 -20.44 -0.57
CA SER A 23 10.44 -19.38 -0.67
C SER A 23 10.54 -18.44 0.54
N VAL A 24 10.32 -17.15 0.32
CA VAL A 24 10.30 -16.13 1.38
C VAL A 24 9.06 -15.28 1.19
N HIS A 25 8.24 -15.20 2.23
CA HIS A 25 7.04 -14.38 2.26
C HIS A 25 7.04 -13.45 3.47
N ALA A 26 6.64 -12.20 3.29
CA ALA A 26 6.43 -11.29 4.40
C ALA A 26 5.14 -11.66 5.16
N LEU A 27 5.15 -11.44 6.46
CA LEU A 27 4.01 -11.60 7.34
C LEU A 27 3.71 -10.24 7.95
N SER A 28 2.47 -9.77 7.80
CA SER A 28 2.04 -8.55 8.49
C SER A 28 1.93 -8.86 9.99
N SER A 29 2.68 -8.13 10.80
CA SER A 29 2.73 -8.33 12.26
C SER A 29 2.68 -7.02 13.03
N GLY A 30 1.82 -6.12 12.54
CA GLY A 30 1.49 -4.84 13.14
C GLY A 30 2.33 -3.66 12.65
N HIS A 31 1.90 -2.47 13.04
CA HIS A 31 2.56 -1.19 12.76
C HIS A 31 2.59 -0.34 14.02
N PHE A 32 3.58 0.54 14.14
CA PHE A 32 3.73 1.45 15.27
C PHE A 32 4.48 2.69 14.84
N THR A 33 4.53 3.70 15.71
CA THR A 33 5.09 5.01 15.35
C THR A 33 6.37 5.30 16.10
N LEU A 34 7.43 5.55 15.35
CA LEU A 34 8.77 5.84 15.83
C LEU A 34 9.02 7.36 15.91
N PRO A 35 9.56 7.89 17.01
CA PRO A 35 10.14 9.24 17.02
C PRO A 35 11.45 9.26 16.24
N GLU A 36 11.43 9.86 15.04
CA GLU A 36 12.55 9.76 14.09
C GLU A 36 13.89 10.22 14.68
N TYR A 37 13.90 11.21 15.57
CA TYR A 37 15.12 11.72 16.18
C TYR A 37 15.90 10.67 17.00
N GLN A 38 15.25 9.59 17.44
CA GLN A 38 15.90 8.47 18.15
C GLN A 38 16.59 7.49 17.19
N PHE A 39 16.31 7.57 15.88
CA PHE A 39 16.77 6.60 14.88
C PHE A 39 17.61 7.26 13.79
N VAL A 40 17.31 8.50 13.39
CA VAL A 40 18.01 9.22 12.32
C VAL A 40 18.35 10.66 12.71
N HIS A 41 19.43 11.17 12.14
CA HIS A 41 19.91 12.55 12.29
C HIS A 41 20.45 13.09 10.95
N PRO A 42 20.28 14.39 10.63
CA PRO A 42 19.47 15.39 11.33
C PRO A 42 17.98 15.27 11.01
N VAL A 43 17.12 15.51 12.00
CA VAL A 43 15.66 15.55 11.85
C VAL A 43 15.04 16.41 12.95
N SER A 44 13.80 16.88 12.77
CA SER A 44 13.05 17.60 13.80
C SER A 44 12.74 16.69 15.00
N GLN A 45 12.73 17.24 16.22
CA GLN A 45 12.37 16.52 17.45
C GLN A 45 10.92 15.98 17.43
N ASP A 46 10.04 16.68 16.71
CA ASP A 46 8.63 16.32 16.57
C ASP A 46 8.38 15.32 15.44
N ALA A 47 9.41 14.97 14.65
CA ALA A 47 9.27 14.04 13.54
C ALA A 47 8.91 12.64 14.02
N ARG A 48 7.97 12.02 13.31
CA ARG A 48 7.38 10.73 13.64
C ARG A 48 7.19 9.95 12.34
N LYS A 49 7.59 8.68 12.32
CA LYS A 49 7.39 7.78 11.18
C LYS A 49 6.57 6.58 11.63
N HIS A 50 5.46 6.31 10.94
CA HIS A 50 4.68 5.10 11.15
C HIS A 50 5.29 3.96 10.33
N VAL A 51 5.68 2.87 10.99
CA VAL A 51 6.47 1.78 10.40
C VAL A 51 5.83 0.41 10.66
N PRO A 52 6.01 -0.57 9.76
CA PRO A 52 5.63 -1.95 10.05
C PRO A 52 6.57 -2.57 11.08
N SER A 53 6.16 -3.67 11.71
CA SER A 53 7.08 -4.67 12.24
C SER A 53 6.88 -5.94 11.43
N LEU A 54 7.69 -6.13 10.38
CA LEU A 54 7.60 -7.26 9.46
C LEU A 54 8.22 -8.52 10.07
N ALA A 55 7.52 -9.63 9.95
CA ALA A 55 8.04 -10.98 10.13
C ALA A 55 8.10 -11.69 8.77
N PHE A 56 8.76 -12.85 8.69
CA PHE A 56 8.90 -13.57 7.42
C PHE A 56 8.67 -15.07 7.59
N LEU A 57 7.93 -15.68 6.67
CA LEU A 57 7.87 -17.13 6.50
C LEU A 57 8.90 -17.55 5.45
N ILE A 58 9.81 -18.44 5.83
CA ILE A 58 10.77 -19.09 4.95
C ILE A 58 10.40 -20.58 4.85
N GLN A 59 10.28 -21.09 3.62
CA GLN A 59 10.04 -22.51 3.40
C GLN A 59 11.19 -23.09 2.57
N HIS A 60 11.86 -24.08 3.15
CA HIS A 60 12.90 -24.85 2.51
C HIS A 60 12.35 -26.23 2.16
N CYS A 61 12.59 -26.69 0.94
CA CYS A 61 12.26 -28.04 0.51
C CYS A 61 13.56 -28.81 0.31
N ASN A 62 13.75 -29.87 1.07
CA ASN A 62 14.90 -30.75 0.91
C ASN A 62 14.78 -31.48 -0.44
N ILE A 63 15.76 -31.30 -1.33
CA ILE A 63 15.72 -31.84 -2.70
C ILE A 63 15.69 -33.37 -2.71
N ASP A 64 16.37 -34.01 -1.76
CA ASP A 64 16.51 -35.47 -1.72
C ASP A 64 15.27 -36.16 -1.10
N SER A 65 14.68 -35.57 -0.07
CA SER A 65 13.56 -36.17 0.68
C SER A 65 12.18 -35.59 0.34
N GLY A 66 12.13 -34.38 -0.24
CA GLY A 66 10.90 -33.62 -0.44
C GLY A 66 10.30 -33.05 0.86
N GLU A 67 10.97 -33.22 2.00
CA GLU A 67 10.53 -32.68 3.28
C GLU A 67 10.60 -31.14 3.28
N VAL A 68 9.55 -30.49 3.77
CA VAL A 68 9.47 -29.03 3.84
C VAL A 68 9.71 -28.59 5.27
N THR A 69 10.81 -27.86 5.51
CA THR A 69 11.05 -27.15 6.77
C THR A 69 10.48 -25.74 6.69
N ARG A 70 9.64 -25.35 7.65
CA ARG A 70 9.04 -24.02 7.75
C ARG A 70 9.62 -23.24 8.91
N ILE A 71 10.11 -22.05 8.60
CA ILE A 71 10.76 -21.15 9.54
C ILE A 71 10.00 -19.84 9.55
N VAL A 72 9.66 -19.35 10.74
CA VAL A 72 9.22 -17.97 10.92
C VAL A 72 10.39 -17.16 11.48
N PHE A 73 10.79 -16.09 10.77
CA PHE A 73 11.81 -15.15 11.20
C PHE A 73 11.14 -13.91 11.79
N ASP A 74 11.32 -13.72 13.10
CA ASP A 74 10.59 -12.80 13.98
C ASP A 74 9.08 -13.02 14.07
N LEU A 75 8.45 -12.51 15.14
CA LEU A 75 7.00 -12.57 15.36
C LEU A 75 6.32 -11.18 15.41
N GLY A 76 7.09 -10.12 15.19
CA GLY A 76 6.63 -8.73 15.21
C GLY A 76 5.99 -8.30 16.53
N LEU A 77 4.93 -7.48 16.47
CA LEU A 77 4.24 -6.96 17.66
C LEU A 77 3.34 -8.02 18.31
N ARG A 78 3.33 -8.08 19.64
CA ARG A 78 2.37 -8.88 20.39
C ARG A 78 0.94 -8.38 20.16
N ARG A 79 0.04 -9.31 19.81
CA ARG A 79 -1.39 -9.09 19.57
C ARG A 79 -2.08 -8.28 20.68
N ASP A 80 -1.86 -8.66 21.95
CA ASP A 80 -2.34 -7.95 23.13
C ASP A 80 -1.17 -7.28 23.88
N THR A 81 -1.10 -5.95 23.77
CA THR A 81 -0.02 -5.17 24.38
C THR A 81 -0.13 -5.07 25.90
N ASN A 82 -1.27 -5.42 26.51
CA ASN A 82 -1.39 -5.49 27.96
C ASN A 82 -0.58 -6.64 28.56
N ARG A 83 -0.24 -7.64 27.74
CA ARG A 83 0.55 -8.80 28.16
C ARG A 83 2.04 -8.54 28.20
N TYR A 84 2.53 -7.43 27.66
CA TYR A 84 3.92 -7.03 27.89
C TYR A 84 4.14 -6.69 29.36
N ALA A 85 5.36 -6.88 29.86
CA ALA A 85 5.79 -6.38 31.15
C ALA A 85 5.56 -4.85 31.31
N ALA A 86 5.37 -4.39 32.55
CA ALA A 86 5.02 -3.00 32.84
C ALA A 86 5.98 -1.94 32.25
N PRO A 87 7.32 -2.14 32.21
CA PRO A 87 8.23 -1.21 31.55
C PRO A 87 7.97 -1.07 30.05
N ILE A 88 7.77 -2.20 29.35
CA ILE A 88 7.46 -2.23 27.92
C ILE A 88 6.10 -1.56 27.65
N ARG A 89 5.07 -1.80 28.48
CA ARG A 89 3.76 -1.12 28.29
C ARG A 89 3.87 0.40 28.35
N LYS A 90 4.68 0.93 29.27
CA LYS A 90 4.96 2.37 29.34
C LYS A 90 5.69 2.85 28.08
N HIS A 91 6.61 2.05 27.55
CA HIS A 91 7.31 2.36 26.31
C HIS A 91 6.35 2.37 25.10
N VAL A 92 5.53 1.34 24.94
CA VAL A 92 4.51 1.18 23.87
C VAL A 92 3.52 2.35 23.84
N ALA A 93 3.17 2.92 25.00
CA ALA A 93 2.30 4.11 25.06
C ALA A 93 2.88 5.33 24.32
N THR A 94 4.21 5.38 24.13
CA THR A 94 4.90 6.45 23.38
C THR A 94 4.99 6.18 21.88
N ARG A 95 4.47 5.04 21.40
CA ARG A 95 4.64 4.53 20.03
C ARG A 95 3.34 4.57 19.21
N GLN A 96 2.41 5.44 19.58
CA GLN A 96 1.10 5.58 18.94
C GLN A 96 1.15 6.51 17.70
N PRO A 97 0.28 6.31 16.69
CA PRO A 97 -0.67 5.19 16.56
C PRO A 97 0.03 3.85 16.35
N MET A 98 -0.61 2.78 16.83
CA MET A 98 -0.12 1.40 16.72
C MET A 98 -1.28 0.46 16.38
N THR A 99 -1.00 -0.52 15.53
CA THR A 99 -1.88 -1.62 15.15
C THR A 99 -1.16 -2.93 15.43
N THR A 100 -1.83 -3.90 16.06
CA THR A 100 -1.28 -5.23 16.34
C THR A 100 -2.00 -6.33 15.57
N ASN A 101 -2.85 -5.93 14.61
CA ASN A 101 -3.67 -6.82 13.80
C ASN A 101 -3.50 -6.46 12.31
N PRO A 102 -3.24 -7.44 11.43
CA PRO A 102 -2.99 -8.85 11.75
C PRO A 102 -1.66 -9.03 12.50
N ASP A 103 -1.60 -10.10 13.31
CA ASP A 103 -0.37 -10.64 13.86
C ASP A 103 0.12 -11.82 13.02
N VAL A 104 1.27 -12.41 13.38
CA VAL A 104 1.85 -13.52 12.61
C VAL A 104 0.90 -14.70 12.48
N VAL A 105 0.17 -15.06 13.53
CA VAL A 105 -0.78 -16.19 13.50
C VAL A 105 -1.85 -15.97 12.43
N LYS A 106 -2.47 -14.78 12.39
CA LYS A 106 -3.45 -14.45 11.34
C LYS A 106 -2.82 -14.36 9.95
N SER A 107 -1.58 -13.88 9.85
CA SER A 107 -0.86 -13.84 8.58
C SER A 107 -0.56 -15.25 8.05
N LEU A 108 -0.20 -16.21 8.91
CA LEU A 108 -0.05 -17.62 8.56
C LEU A 108 -1.38 -18.26 8.15
N GLU A 109 -2.43 -18.02 8.95
CA GLU A 109 -3.78 -18.54 8.69
C GLU A 109 -4.30 -18.09 7.32
N LYS A 110 -4.00 -16.84 6.93
CA LYS A 110 -4.37 -16.29 5.62
C LYS A 110 -3.81 -17.13 4.46
N GLY A 111 -2.62 -17.72 4.61
CA GLY A 111 -2.00 -18.61 3.64
C GLY A 111 -2.28 -20.10 3.87
N GLY A 112 -3.18 -20.43 4.80
CA GLY A 112 -3.58 -21.81 5.09
C GLY A 112 -2.62 -22.57 6.00
N LEU A 113 -1.76 -21.89 6.76
CA LEU A 113 -0.89 -22.51 7.77
C LEU A 113 -1.36 -22.20 9.19
N ALA A 114 -1.30 -23.18 10.06
CA ALA A 114 -1.43 -23.03 11.49
C ALA A 114 -0.06 -22.86 12.16
N PRO A 115 0.02 -22.30 13.37
CA PRO A 115 1.28 -22.23 14.13
C PRO A 115 1.96 -23.59 14.35
N SER A 116 1.18 -24.68 14.42
CA SER A 116 1.69 -26.05 14.54
C SER A 116 2.41 -26.56 13.28
N ASP A 117 2.26 -25.89 12.14
CA ASP A 117 2.96 -26.25 10.90
C ASP A 117 4.37 -25.65 10.82
N ILE A 118 4.75 -24.82 11.81
CA ILE A 118 6.04 -24.12 11.86
C ILE A 118 7.04 -24.91 12.70
N ASP A 119 8.15 -25.32 12.08
CA ASP A 119 9.19 -26.11 12.75
C ASP A 119 10.08 -25.24 13.64
N PHE A 120 10.45 -24.06 13.14
CA PHE A 120 11.36 -23.15 13.82
C PHE A 120 10.85 -21.72 13.85
N VAL A 121 11.03 -21.06 15.00
CA VAL A 121 10.90 -19.60 15.12
C VAL A 121 12.28 -19.04 15.42
N ILE A 122 12.85 -18.31 14.47
CA ILE A 122 14.16 -17.66 14.63
C ILE A 122 13.92 -16.20 14.95
N TYR A 123 14.46 -15.72 16.06
CA TYR A 123 14.47 -14.28 16.33
C TYR A 123 15.74 -13.65 15.78
N SER A 124 15.58 -12.55 15.05
CA SER A 124 16.69 -11.65 14.74
C SER A 124 17.34 -11.15 16.03
N HIS A 125 16.52 -10.82 17.02
CA HIS A 125 16.89 -10.51 18.39
C HIS A 125 15.64 -10.46 19.29
N VAL A 126 15.85 -10.38 20.61
CA VAL A 126 14.77 -10.49 21.62
C VAL A 126 14.22 -9.13 22.08
N HIS A 127 13.88 -8.22 21.15
CA HIS A 127 13.27 -6.92 21.49
C HIS A 127 11.75 -6.91 21.33
N TRP A 128 11.07 -6.03 22.07
CA TRP A 128 9.62 -6.11 22.32
C TRP A 128 8.76 -6.07 21.06
N ASP A 129 9.22 -5.42 20.00
CA ASP A 129 8.55 -5.25 18.72
C ASP A 129 8.88 -6.36 17.71
N HIS A 130 9.69 -7.36 18.07
CA HIS A 130 10.00 -8.53 17.25
C HIS A 130 9.50 -9.85 17.87
N ILE A 131 9.20 -9.86 19.17
CA ILE A 131 8.99 -11.11 19.93
C ILE A 131 7.58 -11.70 19.80
N GLY A 132 6.58 -10.90 19.41
CA GLY A 132 5.19 -11.33 19.27
C GLY A 132 4.64 -12.12 20.47
N GLU A 133 3.99 -13.25 20.17
CA GLU A 133 3.44 -14.19 21.16
C GLU A 133 4.02 -15.61 20.97
N PRO A 134 5.15 -15.94 21.63
CA PRO A 134 5.79 -17.24 21.51
C PRO A 134 4.88 -18.41 21.92
N ARG A 135 3.91 -18.17 22.81
CA ARG A 135 2.99 -19.21 23.32
C ARG A 135 2.05 -19.78 22.26
N ASP A 136 1.85 -19.04 21.16
CA ASP A 136 1.04 -19.49 20.04
C ASP A 136 1.75 -20.57 19.20
N PHE A 137 3.07 -20.77 19.40
CA PHE A 137 3.91 -21.75 18.69
C PHE A 137 4.41 -22.86 19.64
N PRO A 138 3.50 -23.69 20.19
CA PRO A 138 3.87 -24.67 21.21
C PRO A 138 4.78 -25.76 20.68
N ASP A 139 4.75 -26.08 19.38
CA ASP A 139 5.48 -27.19 18.77
C ASP A 139 6.84 -26.80 18.19
N SER A 140 7.02 -25.52 17.86
CA SER A 140 8.25 -25.00 17.25
C SER A 140 9.44 -25.00 18.20
N THR A 141 10.64 -25.09 17.63
CA THR A 141 11.90 -24.81 18.34
C THR A 141 12.32 -23.37 18.09
N PHE A 142 12.60 -22.64 19.17
CA PHE A 142 13.02 -21.24 19.12
C PHE A 142 14.53 -21.13 18.97
N ILE A 143 14.99 -20.26 18.09
CA ILE A 143 16.41 -20.03 17.82
C ILE A 143 16.74 -18.56 18.09
N VAL A 144 17.82 -18.34 18.83
CA VAL A 144 18.31 -16.99 19.15
C VAL A 144 19.82 -16.92 18.96
N GLY A 145 20.34 -15.75 18.59
CA GLY A 145 21.78 -15.56 18.49
C GLY A 145 22.47 -15.51 19.86
N HIS A 146 23.79 -15.72 19.85
CA HIS A 146 24.62 -15.78 21.04
C HIS A 146 24.58 -14.48 21.86
N GLY A 147 24.16 -14.58 23.13
CA GLY A 147 24.02 -13.43 24.04
C GLY A 147 22.56 -13.05 24.32
N SER A 148 21.61 -13.59 23.56
CA SER A 148 20.18 -13.35 23.77
C SER A 148 19.70 -13.90 25.11
N ARG A 149 20.21 -15.07 25.55
CA ARG A 149 19.83 -15.60 26.87
C ARG A 149 20.33 -14.73 28.01
N ALA A 150 21.53 -14.16 27.88
CA ALA A 150 22.09 -13.25 28.86
C ALA A 150 21.23 -11.98 29.01
N LEU A 151 20.64 -11.48 27.92
CA LEU A 151 19.65 -10.39 27.95
C LEU A 151 18.39 -10.79 28.72
N LEU A 152 17.80 -11.94 28.39
CA LEU A 152 16.58 -12.44 29.05
C LEU A 152 16.81 -12.71 30.55
N ASP A 153 17.97 -13.21 30.94
CA ASP A 153 18.34 -13.42 32.34
C ASP A 153 18.70 -12.12 33.10
N GLY A 154 18.64 -10.95 32.43
CA GLY A 154 18.87 -9.64 33.05
C GLY A 154 20.35 -9.34 33.38
N THR A 155 21.28 -10.03 32.72
CA THR A 155 22.72 -9.95 33.04
C THR A 155 23.49 -8.89 32.24
N SER A 156 22.81 -8.18 31.32
CA SER A 156 23.41 -7.09 30.54
C SER A 156 23.21 -5.75 31.24
N LEU A 157 24.29 -5.21 31.81
CA LEU A 157 24.27 -3.99 32.63
C LEU A 157 24.42 -2.68 31.82
N SER A 158 24.69 -2.74 30.52
CA SER A 158 25.02 -1.57 29.70
C SER A 158 23.83 -0.94 28.96
N LEU A 159 22.69 -1.65 28.85
CA LEU A 159 21.52 -1.18 28.10
C LEU A 159 20.62 -0.31 28.99
N ARG A 160 20.11 0.80 28.43
CA ARG A 160 19.31 1.81 29.16
C ARG A 160 17.96 2.07 28.49
N GLY A 161 17.02 2.59 29.27
CA GLY A 161 15.69 2.98 28.80
C GLY A 161 14.63 1.86 28.85
N GLY A 162 13.35 2.25 28.80
CA GLY A 162 12.22 1.33 28.96
C GLY A 162 12.00 0.32 27.81
N HIS A 163 12.69 0.52 26.67
CA HIS A 163 12.71 -0.42 25.55
C HIS A 163 13.72 -1.56 25.77
N SER A 164 14.76 -1.32 26.56
CA SER A 164 15.78 -2.30 26.94
C SER A 164 15.34 -3.22 28.09
N PHE A 165 14.05 -3.55 28.15
CA PHE A 165 13.51 -4.51 29.12
C PHE A 165 13.25 -5.85 28.43
N PHE A 166 13.80 -6.92 28.98
CA PHE A 166 13.74 -8.26 28.41
C PHE A 166 13.00 -9.20 29.37
N GLU A 167 11.99 -9.90 28.87
CA GLU A 167 11.14 -10.78 29.68
C GLU A 167 11.85 -12.12 29.93
N HIS A 168 12.27 -12.39 31.18
CA HIS A 168 13.01 -13.62 31.53
C HIS A 168 12.32 -14.95 31.17
N ASP A 169 10.99 -14.93 31.10
CA ASP A 169 10.12 -16.06 30.82
C ASP A 169 9.58 -16.03 29.37
N LEU A 170 10.17 -15.21 28.50
CA LEU A 170 9.75 -15.07 27.11
C LEU A 170 9.79 -16.40 26.37
N LEU A 171 10.90 -17.14 26.49
CA LEU A 171 11.18 -18.34 25.71
C LEU A 171 11.30 -19.59 26.60
N PRO A 172 10.70 -20.72 26.19
CA PRO A 172 10.77 -21.97 26.94
C PRO A 172 12.18 -22.61 26.85
N ARG A 173 12.92 -22.67 27.97
CA ARG A 173 14.31 -23.19 28.03
C ARG A 173 14.52 -24.55 27.33
N GLY A 174 13.55 -25.45 27.41
CA GLY A 174 13.62 -26.79 26.79
C GLY A 174 13.37 -26.84 25.28
N LYS A 175 12.87 -25.75 24.68
CA LYS A 175 12.62 -25.63 23.23
C LYS A 175 13.38 -24.46 22.62
N THR A 176 14.42 -23.95 23.29
CA THR A 176 15.21 -22.83 22.77
C THR A 176 16.65 -23.26 22.54
N ILE A 177 17.17 -23.01 21.34
CA ILE A 177 18.58 -23.15 20.99
C ILE A 177 19.18 -21.74 20.91
N GLU A 178 20.25 -21.51 21.67
CA GLU A 178 21.08 -20.32 21.49
C GLU A 178 22.28 -20.72 20.64
N LEU A 179 22.50 -19.99 19.55
CA LEU A 179 23.61 -20.27 18.64
C LEU A 179 24.96 -20.09 19.34
N SER A 180 25.97 -20.82 18.86
CA SER A 180 27.34 -20.69 19.34
C SER A 180 27.89 -19.30 19.04
N HIS A 181 28.85 -18.83 19.84
CA HIS A 181 29.53 -17.58 19.58
C HIS A 181 30.27 -17.66 18.22
N PRO A 182 30.10 -16.68 17.31
CA PRO A 182 30.70 -16.69 15.97
C PRO A 182 32.22 -16.96 15.94
N SER A 183 32.95 -16.38 16.89
CA SER A 183 34.41 -16.55 17.02
C SER A 183 34.91 -17.89 17.59
N ILE A 184 34.04 -18.81 18.06
CA ILE A 184 34.46 -20.15 18.57
C ILE A 184 34.51 -21.17 17.40
N SER A 185 35.20 -20.81 16.31
CA SER A 185 35.31 -21.65 15.10
C SER A 185 36.59 -22.50 15.01
N GLY A 186 37.43 -22.53 16.06
CA GLY A 186 38.80 -23.08 15.96
C GLY A 186 39.18 -24.27 16.85
N SER A 187 38.31 -24.82 17.71
CA SER A 187 38.75 -25.89 18.63
C SER A 187 37.66 -26.89 19.00
N ARG A 188 37.26 -27.75 18.05
CA ARG A 188 36.70 -29.06 18.39
C ARG A 188 37.51 -30.15 17.69
N SER A 189 38.19 -30.95 18.50
CA SER A 189 38.89 -32.19 18.14
C SER A 189 37.93 -33.38 17.95
N GLN A 190 36.66 -33.12 17.66
CA GLN A 190 35.63 -34.13 17.40
C GLN A 190 35.33 -34.15 15.91
N PRO A 191 35.24 -35.32 15.26
CA PRO A 191 34.83 -35.41 13.87
C PRO A 191 33.43 -34.79 13.72
N GLU A 192 33.29 -33.86 12.77
CA GLU A 192 31.98 -33.32 12.41
C GLU A 192 31.09 -34.50 11.97
N PRO A 193 29.85 -34.61 12.49
CA PRO A 193 28.92 -35.59 11.96
C PRO A 193 28.73 -35.35 10.45
N PRO A 194 28.43 -36.39 9.66
CA PRO A 194 28.18 -36.23 8.23
C PRO A 194 27.15 -35.11 8.02
N LEU A 195 27.53 -34.09 7.26
CA LEU A 195 26.63 -33.02 6.91
C LEU A 195 25.61 -33.60 5.92
N GLU A 196 24.36 -33.76 6.37
CA GLU A 196 23.23 -34.14 5.53
C GLU A 196 22.67 -32.85 4.89
N PRO A 197 22.87 -32.61 3.58
CA PRO A 197 22.34 -31.42 2.92
C PRO A 197 20.81 -31.37 3.03
N GLY A 198 20.28 -30.16 3.16
CA GLY A 198 18.85 -29.90 3.22
C GLY A 198 18.19 -30.20 4.57
N LYS A 199 18.94 -30.54 5.62
CA LYS A 199 18.41 -30.71 6.98
C LYS A 199 18.91 -29.61 7.90
N ALA A 200 17.99 -28.96 8.63
CA ALA A 200 18.34 -27.85 9.50
C ALA A 200 19.33 -28.27 10.60
N ASN A 201 20.47 -27.59 10.68
CA ASN A 201 21.49 -27.83 11.69
C ASN A 201 22.05 -26.51 12.26
N PHE A 202 21.60 -26.16 13.47
CA PHE A 202 21.98 -24.96 14.21
C PHE A 202 23.30 -25.07 15.00
N SER A 203 23.97 -26.23 14.94
CA SER A 203 25.25 -26.46 15.63
C SER A 203 26.47 -26.36 14.71
N GLN A 204 26.27 -25.85 13.49
CA GLN A 204 27.34 -25.69 12.51
C GLN A 204 28.35 -24.62 12.92
N ILE A 205 29.52 -24.71 12.29
CA ILE A 205 30.61 -23.75 12.50
C ILE A 205 30.33 -22.51 11.65
N TRP A 206 30.53 -21.33 12.25
CA TRP A 206 30.48 -20.06 11.56
C TRP A 206 31.65 -19.92 10.58
N ARG A 207 31.35 -19.56 9.32
CA ARG A 207 32.30 -19.40 8.22
C ARG A 207 32.02 -18.11 7.48
N ALA A 208 33.05 -17.55 6.84
CA ALA A 208 32.86 -16.41 5.95
C ALA A 208 32.15 -16.84 4.65
N SER A 209 31.25 -16.00 4.16
CA SER A 209 30.55 -16.18 2.88
C SER A 209 30.50 -14.84 2.14
N GLY A 210 31.30 -14.72 1.08
CA GLY A 210 31.46 -13.46 0.35
C GLY A 210 31.99 -12.34 1.26
N GLN A 211 31.22 -11.25 1.37
CA GLN A 211 31.52 -10.08 2.23
C GLN A 211 31.04 -10.24 3.67
N LEU A 212 30.33 -11.34 3.98
CA LEU A 212 29.85 -11.62 5.32
C LEU A 212 30.90 -12.44 6.09
N PRO A 213 31.49 -11.90 7.16
CA PRO A 213 32.62 -12.55 7.84
C PRO A 213 32.21 -13.79 8.64
N GLU A 214 30.98 -13.81 9.15
CA GLU A 214 30.49 -14.82 10.08
C GLU A 214 29.07 -15.23 9.68
N THR A 215 28.96 -16.37 9.00
CA THR A 215 27.71 -16.97 8.56
C THR A 215 27.61 -18.45 8.95
N LEU A 216 26.40 -18.92 9.24
CA LEU A 216 26.10 -20.31 9.50
C LEU A 216 25.09 -20.78 8.44
N ASP A 217 25.48 -21.72 7.58
CA ASP A 217 24.62 -22.26 6.52
C ASP A 217 23.64 -23.27 7.10
N LEU A 218 22.38 -22.87 7.32
CA LEU A 218 21.44 -23.64 8.12
C LEU A 218 21.19 -25.05 7.59
N PHE A 219 21.18 -25.22 6.26
CA PHE A 219 20.83 -26.47 5.60
C PHE A 219 22.04 -27.15 4.94
N ASN A 220 23.23 -26.55 5.03
CA ASN A 220 24.45 -27.03 4.36
C ASN A 220 24.28 -27.19 2.83
N ASP A 221 23.45 -26.33 2.23
CA ASP A 221 23.17 -26.30 0.80
C ASP A 221 23.22 -24.88 0.22
N GLY A 222 23.58 -23.89 1.05
CA GLY A 222 23.71 -22.48 0.68
C GLY A 222 22.39 -21.75 0.43
N SER A 223 21.25 -22.36 0.79
CA SER A 223 19.91 -21.79 0.58
C SER A 223 19.53 -20.75 1.63
N VAL A 224 19.92 -20.95 2.90
CA VAL A 224 19.67 -20.01 4.01
C VAL A 224 20.92 -19.89 4.88
N LEU A 225 21.50 -18.71 4.91
CA LEU A 225 22.62 -18.39 5.81
C LEU A 225 22.10 -17.54 6.97
N ILE A 226 22.34 -17.97 8.20
CA ILE A 226 22.24 -17.12 9.39
C ILE A 226 23.49 -16.25 9.42
N VAL A 227 23.33 -14.94 9.60
CA VAL A 227 24.40 -13.95 9.49
C VAL A 227 24.53 -13.24 10.83
N ASN A 228 25.75 -13.21 11.39
CA ASN A 228 26.01 -12.40 12.58
C ASN A 228 25.90 -10.90 12.23
N ALA A 229 25.09 -10.15 12.98
CA ALA A 229 24.78 -8.75 12.69
C ALA A 229 24.99 -7.85 13.93
N PRO A 230 26.21 -7.75 14.48
CA PRO A 230 26.45 -7.07 15.74
C PRO A 230 26.18 -5.57 15.66
N GLY A 231 25.87 -4.97 16.82
CA GLY A 231 25.70 -3.52 16.97
C GLY A 231 24.38 -3.15 17.66
N HIS A 232 23.25 -3.68 17.20
CA HIS A 232 21.94 -3.33 17.76
C HIS A 232 21.74 -3.89 19.18
N LEU A 233 21.75 -5.21 19.33
CA LEU A 233 21.66 -5.90 20.62
C LEU A 233 22.59 -7.13 20.66
N PRO A 234 23.05 -7.57 21.85
CA PRO A 234 23.69 -8.87 21.98
C PRO A 234 22.81 -10.00 21.41
N GLY A 235 23.41 -10.89 20.61
CA GLY A 235 22.68 -11.98 19.95
C GLY A 235 21.95 -11.59 18.67
N HIS A 236 22.18 -10.39 18.13
CA HIS A 236 21.54 -9.93 16.90
C HIS A 236 22.05 -10.67 15.66
N ILE A 237 21.11 -11.26 14.90
CA ILE A 237 21.35 -12.04 13.70
C ILE A 237 20.37 -11.64 12.58
N ASN A 238 20.82 -11.81 11.34
CA ASN A 238 20.03 -11.61 10.12
C ASN A 238 20.01 -12.89 9.28
N LEU A 239 19.17 -12.95 8.24
CA LEU A 239 19.16 -14.08 7.30
C LEU A 239 19.51 -13.63 5.89
N LEU A 240 20.32 -14.41 5.19
CA LEU A 240 20.50 -14.31 3.73
C LEU A 240 19.88 -15.56 3.09
N ALA A 241 18.77 -15.36 2.39
CA ALA A 241 18.01 -16.41 1.73
C ALA A 241 18.20 -16.39 0.21
N ARG A 242 18.50 -17.53 -0.40
CA ARG A 242 18.56 -17.70 -1.86
C ARG A 242 17.18 -18.11 -2.36
N VAL A 243 16.51 -17.24 -3.10
CA VAL A 243 15.16 -17.49 -3.62
C VAL A 243 15.14 -17.95 -5.07
N SER A 244 16.23 -17.73 -5.81
CA SER A 244 16.49 -18.31 -7.13
C SER A 244 18.01 -18.34 -7.40
N ASP A 245 18.42 -18.87 -8.54
CA ASP A 245 19.84 -18.92 -8.93
C ASP A 245 20.52 -17.53 -8.91
N ASN A 246 19.77 -16.49 -9.28
CA ASN A 246 20.27 -15.13 -9.47
C ASN A 246 19.65 -14.11 -8.50
N HIS A 247 18.85 -14.55 -7.52
CA HIS A 247 18.19 -13.65 -6.58
C HIS A 247 18.40 -14.12 -5.14
N GLN A 248 18.90 -13.21 -4.31
CA GLN A 248 19.03 -13.42 -2.87
C GLN A 248 18.34 -12.28 -2.14
N VAL A 249 17.73 -12.61 -1.00
CA VAL A 249 17.03 -11.67 -0.13
C VAL A 249 17.71 -11.69 1.24
N TYR A 250 18.13 -10.52 1.72
CA TYR A 250 18.68 -10.32 3.05
C TYR A 250 17.60 -9.73 3.97
N LEU A 251 17.20 -10.51 4.97
CA LEU A 251 16.20 -10.14 5.96
C LEU A 251 16.92 -9.60 7.19
N ALA A 252 16.67 -8.33 7.49
CA ALA A 252 17.36 -7.61 8.54
C ALA A 252 16.36 -7.04 9.57
N GLY A 253 16.25 -7.69 10.74
CA GLY A 253 15.69 -7.02 11.91
C GLY A 253 16.68 -5.96 12.37
N ASP A 254 16.25 -4.75 12.74
CA ASP A 254 16.95 -3.67 13.46
C ASP A 254 18.46 -3.40 13.27
N ALA A 255 19.07 -3.94 12.20
CA ALA A 255 20.39 -3.57 11.73
C ALA A 255 20.37 -2.15 11.16
N CYS A 256 19.19 -1.70 10.73
CA CYS A 256 18.92 -0.40 10.17
C CYS A 256 17.40 -0.12 10.27
N HIS A 257 17.00 0.88 11.06
CA HIS A 257 15.59 1.23 11.29
C HIS A 257 15.00 2.13 10.20
N ASP A 258 15.85 2.74 9.35
CA ASP A 258 15.40 3.64 8.28
C ASP A 258 16.35 3.56 7.08
N ARG A 259 15.77 3.41 5.88
CA ARG A 259 16.50 3.23 4.62
C ARG A 259 17.48 4.37 4.30
N ARG A 260 17.25 5.58 4.82
CA ARG A 260 18.15 6.74 4.67
C ARG A 260 19.50 6.55 5.38
N LEU A 261 19.58 5.70 6.39
CA LEU A 261 20.86 5.31 7.00
C LEU A 261 21.68 4.44 6.04
N LEU A 262 21.03 3.53 5.32
CA LEU A 262 21.68 2.68 4.33
C LEU A 262 22.15 3.48 3.12
N THR A 263 21.37 4.47 2.64
CA THR A 263 21.75 5.33 1.51
C THR A 263 22.80 6.39 1.89
N GLY A 264 23.00 6.63 3.19
CA GLY A 264 23.89 7.68 3.70
C GLY A 264 23.28 9.09 3.67
N GLU A 265 21.96 9.21 3.45
CA GLU A 265 21.23 10.48 3.54
C GLU A 265 21.06 10.98 4.98
N LYS A 266 21.10 10.05 5.95
CA LYS A 266 21.02 10.30 7.38
C LYS A 266 22.07 9.50 8.14
N GLU A 267 22.39 9.97 9.34
CA GLU A 267 23.23 9.30 10.32
C GLU A 267 22.37 8.71 11.45
N ILE A 268 22.92 7.77 12.24
CA ILE A 268 22.24 7.19 13.40
C ILE A 268 21.90 8.31 14.40
N GLY A 269 20.64 8.35 14.83
CA GLY A 269 20.15 9.29 15.83
C GLY A 269 20.68 9.01 17.23
N GLU A 270 20.97 10.07 17.98
CA GLU A 270 21.32 10.02 19.41
C GLU A 270 20.45 11.04 20.16
N TRP A 271 20.10 10.74 21.41
CA TRP A 271 19.31 11.62 22.26
C TRP A 271 19.82 11.60 23.70
N HIS A 272 19.34 12.52 24.54
CA HIS A 272 19.67 12.51 25.97
C HIS A 272 18.51 11.92 26.79
N ASP A 273 18.82 11.05 27.76
CA ASP A 273 17.85 10.62 28.77
C ASP A 273 17.58 11.73 29.81
N ALA A 274 16.68 11.47 30.76
CA ALA A 274 16.30 12.45 31.78
C ALA A 274 17.47 12.84 32.69
N GLU A 275 18.48 11.98 32.79
CA GLU A 275 19.71 12.15 33.55
C GLU A 275 20.85 12.78 32.70
N GLY A 276 20.59 13.07 31.42
CA GLY A 276 21.52 13.74 30.51
C GLY A 276 22.51 12.81 29.79
N HIS A 277 22.40 11.49 29.93
CA HIS A 277 23.26 10.55 29.21
C HIS A 277 22.89 10.47 27.73
N VAL A 278 23.90 10.42 26.87
CA VAL A 278 23.71 10.13 25.45
C VAL A 278 23.23 8.69 25.28
N CYS A 279 22.10 8.54 24.61
CA CYS A 279 21.43 7.30 24.30
C CYS A 279 21.42 7.08 22.79
N CYS A 280 21.47 5.81 22.40
CA CYS A 280 21.37 5.33 21.03
C CYS A 280 20.47 4.10 21.02
N ILE A 281 19.77 3.86 19.92
CA ILE A 281 18.96 2.64 19.76
C ILE A 281 19.85 1.39 19.62
N HIS A 282 21.10 1.55 19.20
CA HIS A 282 22.08 0.48 19.11
C HIS A 282 22.95 0.42 20.38
N ALA A 283 23.10 -0.77 20.94
CA ALA A 283 23.98 -1.06 22.07
C ALA A 283 25.45 -0.69 21.80
N ASP A 284 25.90 -0.91 20.56
CA ASP A 284 27.20 -0.48 20.05
C ASP A 284 27.00 0.18 18.67
N ARG A 285 26.97 1.51 18.69
CA ARG A 285 26.80 2.33 17.49
C ARG A 285 27.88 2.06 16.43
N LYS A 286 29.14 1.89 16.82
CA LYS A 286 30.23 1.71 15.84
C LYS A 286 30.10 0.38 15.13
N GLN A 287 29.80 -0.69 15.87
CA GLN A 287 29.53 -1.99 15.26
C GLN A 287 28.26 -1.96 14.39
N ALA A 288 27.22 -1.22 14.80
CA ALA A 288 26.03 -1.04 13.96
C ALA A 288 26.36 -0.34 12.63
N GLU A 289 27.17 0.73 12.65
CA GLU A 289 27.63 1.41 11.44
C GLU A 289 28.44 0.49 10.52
N GLU A 290 29.28 -0.39 11.07
CA GLU A 290 29.98 -1.41 10.28
C GLU A 290 29.02 -2.43 9.67
N THR A 291 28.02 -2.88 10.42
CA THR A 291 26.99 -3.79 9.92
C THR A 291 26.17 -3.14 8.80
N ILE A 292 25.76 -1.87 8.93
CA ILE A 292 25.08 -1.11 7.88
C ILE A 292 25.95 -1.02 6.62
N LYS A 293 27.26 -0.76 6.76
CA LYS A 293 28.20 -0.73 5.61
C LYS A 293 28.24 -2.07 4.88
N ARG A 294 28.31 -3.19 5.59
CA ARG A 294 28.27 -4.54 4.99
C ARG A 294 26.96 -4.78 4.24
N ILE A 295 25.83 -4.39 4.82
CA ILE A 295 24.52 -4.50 4.16
C ILE A 295 24.45 -3.62 2.90
N GLN A 296 25.03 -2.42 2.95
CA GLN A 296 25.11 -1.53 1.80
C GLN A 296 25.94 -2.14 0.65
N GLU A 297 27.03 -2.83 0.98
CA GLU A 297 27.84 -3.56 0.00
C GLU A 297 27.06 -4.73 -0.61
N LEU A 298 26.28 -5.47 0.17
CA LEU A 298 25.38 -6.50 -0.36
C LEU A 298 24.36 -5.93 -1.34
N GLU A 299 23.70 -4.81 -1.01
CA GLU A 299 22.73 -4.17 -1.90
C GLU A 299 23.38 -3.74 -3.23
N LYS A 300 24.59 -3.16 -3.16
CA LYS A 300 25.38 -2.79 -4.35
C LYS A 300 25.71 -3.99 -5.24
N ASN A 301 25.83 -5.18 -4.66
CA ASN A 301 26.10 -6.43 -5.39
C ASN A 301 24.82 -7.15 -5.84
N GLY A 302 23.65 -6.50 -5.74
CA GLY A 302 22.38 -7.00 -6.27
C GLY A 302 21.60 -7.88 -5.31
N VAL A 303 21.98 -7.96 -4.03
CA VAL A 303 21.16 -8.61 -3.00
C VAL A 303 20.01 -7.68 -2.63
N GLU A 304 18.79 -8.20 -2.62
CA GLU A 304 17.64 -7.44 -2.15
C GLU A 304 17.67 -7.34 -0.62
N ILE A 305 17.60 -6.14 -0.06
CA ILE A 305 17.57 -5.92 1.39
C ILE A 305 16.15 -5.57 1.83
N ILE A 306 15.67 -6.22 2.90
CA ILE A 306 14.38 -5.92 3.51
C ILE A 306 14.59 -5.73 5.02
N PHE A 307 14.29 -4.53 5.52
CA PHE A 307 14.31 -4.25 6.96
C PHE A 307 12.96 -4.54 7.61
N ALA A 308 12.95 -4.89 8.90
CA ALA A 308 11.71 -5.14 9.64
C ALA A 308 10.77 -3.91 9.68
N HIS A 309 11.34 -2.70 9.63
CA HIS A 309 10.60 -1.42 9.66
C HIS A 309 10.59 -0.70 8.31
N ASP A 310 10.77 -1.43 7.20
CA ASP A 310 10.88 -0.87 5.85
C ASP A 310 9.52 -0.47 5.26
N VAL A 311 9.09 0.76 5.57
CA VAL A 311 7.86 1.35 5.04
C VAL A 311 7.91 1.47 3.52
N GLU A 312 9.07 1.84 2.99
CA GLU A 312 9.28 2.00 1.56
C GLU A 312 9.07 0.65 0.86
N TRP A 313 9.64 -0.45 1.38
CA TRP A 313 9.41 -1.78 0.84
C TRP A 313 7.96 -2.24 0.98
N GLU A 314 7.34 -2.11 2.16
CA GLU A 314 5.96 -2.56 2.38
C GLU A 314 4.93 -1.80 1.52
N SER A 315 5.14 -0.50 1.32
CA SER A 315 4.21 0.37 0.61
C SER A 315 4.24 0.19 -0.92
N LEU A 316 5.32 -0.39 -1.47
CA LEU A 316 5.43 -0.64 -2.91
C LEU A 316 4.36 -1.66 -3.37
N PRO A 317 3.51 -1.32 -4.36
CA PRO A 317 2.44 -2.20 -4.83
C PRO A 317 2.93 -3.59 -5.25
N LYS A 318 4.10 -3.68 -5.90
CA LYS A 318 4.71 -4.95 -6.32
C LYS A 318 4.99 -5.92 -5.17
N ASN A 319 5.15 -5.42 -3.94
CA ASN A 319 5.46 -6.24 -2.78
C ASN A 319 4.20 -6.77 -2.09
N LYS A 320 2.99 -6.30 -2.44
CA LYS A 320 1.74 -6.80 -1.86
C LYS A 320 1.53 -8.29 -2.11
N ALA A 321 1.91 -8.78 -3.30
CA ALA A 321 1.85 -10.21 -3.64
C ALA A 321 2.92 -11.06 -2.92
N ARG A 322 3.86 -10.44 -2.19
CA ARG A 322 4.93 -11.15 -1.47
C ARG A 322 4.58 -11.42 0.00
N PHE A 323 3.41 -10.99 0.45
CA PHE A 323 2.91 -11.35 1.76
C PHE A 323 2.34 -12.78 1.73
N PHE A 324 2.55 -13.55 2.79
CA PHE A 324 2.03 -14.92 2.83
C PHE A 324 0.50 -14.90 2.89
N GLY A 325 -0.14 -15.76 2.10
CA GLY A 325 -1.58 -15.70 1.92
C GLY A 325 -2.10 -14.41 1.31
N ALA A 326 -1.23 -13.44 0.95
CA ALA A 326 -1.58 -12.59 -0.17
C ALA A 326 -1.74 -13.56 -1.32
N SER A 327 -2.97 -13.71 -1.75
CA SER A 327 -3.21 -14.53 -2.90
C SER A 327 -2.30 -14.00 -3.99
N ALA A 328 -1.62 -14.89 -4.70
CA ALA A 328 -1.04 -14.56 -6.01
C ALA A 328 -2.15 -14.04 -6.98
N THR A 329 -3.42 -14.03 -6.54
CA THR A 329 -4.56 -13.28 -7.05
C THR A 329 -4.49 -11.86 -6.47
N GLU A 330 -3.92 -10.88 -7.17
CA GLU A 330 -4.77 -10.00 -7.99
C GLU A 330 -4.34 -9.95 -9.46
N SER A 331 -3.30 -10.69 -9.87
CA SER A 331 -2.91 -10.71 -11.29
C SER A 331 -2.51 -12.08 -11.84
N SER A 332 -1.87 -12.97 -11.09
CA SER A 332 -1.38 -14.25 -11.66
C SER A 332 -2.23 -15.48 -11.30
N ASN A 333 -3.10 -15.40 -10.30
CA ASN A 333 -3.86 -16.55 -9.79
C ASN A 333 -5.38 -16.43 -10.11
N LEU A 334 -5.87 -15.22 -10.46
CA LEU A 334 -6.26 -14.91 -11.85
C LEU A 334 -6.36 -16.12 -12.78
N GLU A 335 -5.33 -16.23 -13.59
CA GLU A 335 -5.26 -17.12 -14.74
C GLU A 335 -5.33 -18.60 -14.36
N MET A 336 -5.01 -19.01 -13.13
CA MET A 336 -5.06 -20.43 -12.71
C MET A 336 -6.39 -20.91 -12.10
N SER A 337 -7.29 -20.00 -11.70
CA SER A 337 -8.62 -20.34 -11.13
C SER A 337 -9.79 -19.95 -12.03
N LEU A 338 -9.54 -19.09 -13.04
CA LEU A 338 -10.53 -18.74 -14.05
C LEU A 338 -10.79 -19.93 -14.97
N THR A 339 -12.05 -20.14 -15.33
CA THR A 339 -12.40 -21.02 -16.44
C THR A 339 -11.79 -20.49 -17.75
N GLU A 340 -11.63 -21.33 -18.77
CA GLU A 340 -11.11 -20.89 -20.08
C GLU A 340 -11.90 -19.70 -20.65
N SER A 341 -13.22 -19.66 -20.43
CA SER A 341 -14.07 -18.54 -20.88
C SER A 341 -13.76 -17.25 -20.12
N GLN A 342 -13.52 -17.32 -18.82
CA GLN A 342 -13.14 -16.17 -18.01
C GLN A 342 -11.73 -15.67 -18.34
N GLN A 343 -10.78 -16.57 -18.62
CA GLN A 343 -9.44 -16.19 -19.10
C GLN A 343 -9.53 -15.43 -20.44
N GLN A 344 -10.36 -15.90 -21.38
CA GLN A 344 -10.58 -15.19 -22.66
C GLN A 344 -11.19 -13.81 -22.45
N LEU A 345 -12.14 -13.68 -21.51
CA LEU A 345 -12.71 -12.38 -21.16
C LEU A 345 -11.70 -11.46 -20.50
N LYS A 346 -10.79 -11.98 -19.66
CA LYS A 346 -9.69 -11.22 -19.08
C LYS A 346 -8.72 -10.72 -20.15
N LEU A 347 -8.31 -11.56 -21.09
CA LEU A 347 -7.49 -11.14 -22.23
C LEU A 347 -8.17 -10.05 -23.06
N ARG A 348 -9.49 -10.16 -23.24
CA ARG A 348 -10.29 -9.12 -23.91
C ARG A 348 -10.32 -7.82 -23.12
N PHE A 349 -10.44 -7.88 -21.79
CA PHE A 349 -10.35 -6.71 -20.92
C PHE A 349 -9.01 -6.00 -21.12
N ASP A 350 -7.91 -6.75 -21.06
CA ASP A 350 -6.56 -6.20 -21.17
C ASP A 350 -6.33 -5.51 -22.51
N ALA A 351 -6.86 -6.08 -23.59
CA ALA A 351 -6.78 -5.53 -24.93
C ALA A 351 -7.68 -4.29 -25.16
N GLU A 352 -8.91 -4.28 -24.63
CA GLU A 352 -9.88 -3.20 -24.91
C GLU A 352 -9.87 -2.05 -23.88
N ILE A 353 -9.53 -2.34 -22.62
CA ILE A 353 -9.61 -1.39 -21.50
C ILE A 353 -8.21 -1.00 -21.01
N GLY A 354 -7.30 -1.98 -20.94
CA GLY A 354 -5.92 -1.85 -20.44
C GLY A 354 -5.71 -2.68 -19.17
N ALA A 355 -4.66 -3.51 -19.15
CA ALA A 355 -4.34 -4.42 -18.04
C ALA A 355 -4.10 -3.68 -16.71
N ASP A 356 -3.60 -2.45 -16.77
CA ASP A 356 -3.36 -1.57 -15.62
C ASP A 356 -4.65 -1.09 -14.93
N GLN A 357 -5.81 -1.27 -15.58
CA GLN A 357 -7.13 -0.89 -15.04
C GLN A 357 -7.88 -2.08 -14.45
N PHE A 358 -7.31 -3.29 -14.50
CA PHE A 358 -7.91 -4.45 -13.86
C PHE A 358 -7.64 -4.40 -12.36
N ASP A 359 -8.71 -4.36 -11.58
CA ASP A 359 -8.63 -4.32 -10.12
C ASP A 359 -9.64 -5.31 -9.50
N GLU A 360 -9.69 -5.35 -8.17
CA GLU A 360 -10.48 -6.33 -7.44
C GLU A 360 -11.98 -6.28 -7.78
N ALA A 361 -12.52 -5.10 -8.09
CA ALA A 361 -13.93 -4.96 -8.49
C ALA A 361 -14.21 -5.62 -9.85
N TRP A 362 -13.32 -5.40 -10.82
CA TRP A 362 -13.38 -6.08 -12.12
C TRP A 362 -13.16 -7.59 -11.99
N SER A 363 -12.29 -8.01 -11.07
CA SER A 363 -12.08 -9.42 -10.73
C SER A 363 -13.34 -10.07 -10.18
N ARG A 364 -13.98 -9.47 -9.17
CA ARG A 364 -15.26 -9.95 -8.62
C ARG A 364 -16.32 -10.06 -9.71
N LEU A 365 -16.43 -9.03 -10.57
CA LEU A 365 -17.40 -9.04 -11.66
C LEU A 365 -17.12 -10.17 -12.66
N LEU A 366 -15.86 -10.41 -13.01
CA LEU A 366 -15.46 -11.54 -13.88
C LEU A 366 -15.78 -12.91 -13.25
N ILE A 367 -15.58 -13.05 -11.94
CA ILE A 367 -15.81 -14.30 -11.21
C ILE A 367 -17.30 -14.59 -11.07
N HIS A 368 -18.08 -13.61 -10.61
CA HIS A 368 -19.48 -13.78 -10.24
C HIS A 368 -20.47 -13.55 -11.39
N SER A 369 -20.11 -12.79 -12.42
CA SER A 369 -20.96 -12.57 -13.59
C SER A 369 -20.14 -12.29 -14.86
N PRO A 370 -19.54 -13.33 -15.47
CA PRO A 370 -18.76 -13.21 -16.70
C PRO A 370 -19.52 -12.51 -17.85
N GLU A 371 -20.84 -12.70 -17.94
CA GLU A 371 -21.68 -12.07 -18.96
C GLU A 371 -21.78 -10.56 -18.75
N MET A 372 -22.01 -10.14 -17.50
CA MET A 372 -22.03 -8.71 -17.15
C MET A 372 -20.66 -8.08 -17.27
N PHE A 373 -19.59 -8.81 -16.94
CA PHE A 373 -18.21 -8.40 -17.18
C PHE A 373 -17.95 -8.14 -18.68
N ALA A 374 -18.33 -9.08 -19.55
CA ALA A 374 -18.18 -8.96 -21.00
C ALA A 374 -18.96 -7.77 -21.58
N ALA A 375 -20.19 -7.54 -21.10
CA ALA A 375 -21.00 -6.38 -21.47
C ALA A 375 -20.36 -5.06 -20.99
N SER A 376 -19.81 -5.06 -19.77
CA SER A 376 -19.18 -3.90 -19.14
C SER A 376 -17.87 -3.50 -19.82
N ILE A 377 -17.07 -4.47 -20.31
CA ILE A 377 -15.92 -4.19 -21.20
C ILE A 377 -16.40 -3.42 -22.41
N ARG A 378 -17.41 -3.95 -23.11
CA ARG A 378 -17.91 -3.34 -24.34
C ARG A 378 -18.36 -1.90 -24.07
N LEU A 379 -19.19 -1.69 -23.05
CA LEU A 379 -19.72 -0.37 -22.67
C LEU A 379 -18.60 0.62 -22.34
N THR A 380 -17.64 0.21 -21.50
CA THR A 380 -16.51 1.05 -21.06
C THR A 380 -15.54 1.38 -22.21
N SER A 381 -15.42 0.50 -23.21
CA SER A 381 -14.50 0.69 -24.33
C SER A 381 -14.98 1.72 -25.36
N VAL A 382 -16.27 2.04 -25.43
CA VAL A 382 -16.85 2.92 -26.46
C VAL A 382 -16.22 4.32 -26.47
N PRO A 383 -16.22 5.08 -25.36
CA PRO A 383 -15.62 6.42 -25.35
C PRO A 383 -14.11 6.38 -25.62
N LYS A 384 -13.41 5.32 -25.17
CA LYS A 384 -11.98 5.14 -25.44
C LYS A 384 -11.68 4.92 -26.93
N LYS A 385 -12.51 4.16 -27.63
CA LYS A 385 -12.34 3.86 -29.07
C LYS A 385 -12.73 5.03 -29.96
N LYS A 386 -13.76 5.79 -29.58
CA LYS A 386 -14.17 7.00 -30.29
C LYS A 386 -13.11 8.10 -30.17
N GLY A 387 -12.63 8.34 -28.95
CA GLY A 387 -11.52 9.24 -28.69
C GLY A 387 -11.80 10.68 -29.12
N HIS A 388 -13.04 11.15 -29.03
CA HIS A 388 -13.36 12.56 -29.28
C HIS A 388 -12.76 13.46 -28.18
N LEU A 389 -12.62 12.94 -26.96
CA LEU A 389 -11.91 13.60 -25.87
C LEU A 389 -10.53 12.97 -25.64
N ALA A 390 -9.55 13.80 -25.31
CA ALA A 390 -8.23 13.31 -24.93
C ALA A 390 -8.33 12.42 -23.67
N PRO A 391 -7.51 11.36 -23.53
CA PRO A 391 -7.56 10.45 -22.38
C PRO A 391 -7.46 11.14 -21.01
N LYS A 392 -6.67 12.22 -20.91
CA LYS A 392 -6.59 13.03 -19.69
C LYS A 392 -7.96 13.61 -19.33
N ILE A 393 -8.65 14.22 -20.29
CA ILE A 393 -9.97 14.84 -20.10
C ILE A 393 -11.04 13.80 -19.76
N GLN A 394 -11.02 12.62 -20.40
CA GLN A 394 -11.91 11.52 -20.02
C GLN A 394 -11.76 11.14 -18.53
N SER A 395 -10.52 11.15 -18.03
CA SER A 395 -10.24 10.84 -16.61
C SER A 395 -10.73 11.96 -15.69
N LEU A 396 -10.55 13.23 -16.08
CA LEU A 396 -11.07 14.39 -15.34
C LEU A 396 -12.60 14.39 -15.26
N ILE A 397 -13.29 14.01 -16.34
CA ILE A 397 -14.74 13.81 -16.36
C ILE A 397 -15.14 12.69 -15.39
N GLY A 398 -14.41 11.55 -15.41
CA GLY A 398 -14.62 10.47 -14.44
C GLY A 398 -14.49 10.94 -12.99
N ILE A 399 -13.51 11.80 -12.68
CA ILE A 399 -13.37 12.42 -11.35
C ILE A 399 -14.60 13.26 -11.02
N ALA A 400 -15.07 14.12 -11.94
CA ALA A 400 -16.23 14.97 -11.70
C ALA A 400 -17.50 14.17 -11.37
N VAL A 401 -17.76 13.09 -12.12
CA VAL A 401 -18.92 12.21 -11.89
C VAL A 401 -18.78 11.46 -10.57
N ALA A 402 -17.59 10.97 -10.23
CA ALA A 402 -17.36 10.22 -8.99
C ALA A 402 -17.36 11.11 -7.74
N ALA A 403 -16.83 12.32 -7.83
CA ALA A 403 -16.66 13.26 -6.72
C ALA A 403 -17.84 14.23 -6.53
N ALA A 404 -18.81 14.25 -7.45
CA ALA A 404 -20.05 15.02 -7.27
C ALA A 404 -20.70 14.67 -5.92
N SER A 405 -21.21 15.68 -5.20
CA SER A 405 -21.82 15.51 -3.87
C SER A 405 -23.05 14.60 -3.85
N THR A 406 -23.68 14.39 -5.01
CA THR A 406 -24.80 13.45 -5.22
C THR A 406 -24.35 12.00 -5.39
N HIS A 407 -23.05 11.73 -5.51
CA HIS A 407 -22.50 10.40 -5.77
C HIS A 407 -21.39 9.99 -4.77
N LEU A 408 -20.34 10.80 -4.61
CA LEU A 408 -19.24 10.58 -3.67
C LEU A 408 -18.67 9.14 -3.63
N HIS A 409 -18.47 8.53 -4.80
CA HIS A 409 -17.97 7.16 -4.88
C HIS A 409 -16.44 7.10 -4.80
N VAL A 410 -15.93 7.00 -3.58
CA VAL A 410 -14.48 7.04 -3.24
C VAL A 410 -13.61 6.08 -4.06
N PRO A 411 -13.99 4.82 -4.32
CA PRO A 411 -13.19 3.93 -5.16
C PRO A 411 -12.97 4.48 -6.58
N ASN A 412 -14.01 5.05 -7.21
CA ASN A 412 -13.87 5.67 -8.53
C ASN A 412 -13.08 6.98 -8.48
N ILE A 413 -13.19 7.75 -7.38
CA ILE A 413 -12.36 8.95 -7.19
C ILE A 413 -10.88 8.55 -7.24
N HIS A 414 -10.47 7.52 -6.48
CA HIS A 414 -9.10 7.01 -6.53
C HIS A 414 -8.70 6.50 -7.92
N ARG A 415 -9.57 5.72 -8.56
CA ARG A 415 -9.34 5.13 -9.89
C ARG A 415 -9.10 6.22 -10.94
N HIS A 416 -9.99 7.19 -11.05
CA HIS A 416 -9.89 8.25 -12.05
C HIS A 416 -8.78 9.28 -11.74
N MET A 417 -8.50 9.56 -10.46
CA MET A 417 -7.34 10.40 -10.10
C MET A 417 -6.02 9.74 -10.49
N ARG A 418 -5.85 8.45 -10.24
CA ARG A 418 -4.65 7.70 -10.66
C ARG A 418 -4.49 7.75 -12.18
N GLN A 419 -5.57 7.49 -12.92
CA GLN A 419 -5.57 7.54 -14.38
C GLN A 419 -5.25 8.94 -14.92
N ALA A 420 -5.82 10.00 -14.31
CA ALA A 420 -5.53 11.37 -14.69
C ALA A 420 -4.05 11.71 -14.49
N LEU A 421 -3.47 11.36 -13.34
CA LEU A 421 -2.04 11.58 -13.02
C LEU A 421 -1.12 10.83 -13.99
N GLN A 422 -1.40 9.55 -14.28
CA GLN A 422 -0.65 8.76 -15.26
C GLN A 422 -0.70 9.37 -16.67
N ARG A 423 -1.78 10.08 -17.00
CA ARG A 423 -2.00 10.78 -18.27
C ARG A 423 -1.52 12.24 -18.25
N GLY A 424 -0.74 12.61 -17.24
CA GLY A 424 -0.11 13.93 -17.13
C GLY A 424 -1.02 15.05 -16.63
N ALA A 425 -2.11 14.73 -15.92
CA ALA A 425 -2.86 15.76 -15.20
C ALA A 425 -2.03 16.30 -14.04
N SER A 426 -2.01 17.61 -13.90
CA SER A 426 -1.40 18.29 -12.77
C SER A 426 -2.30 18.25 -11.54
N LYS A 427 -1.70 18.48 -10.37
CA LYS A 427 -2.45 18.70 -9.13
C LYS A 427 -3.45 19.86 -9.26
N ALA A 428 -3.07 20.93 -9.95
CA ALA A 428 -3.92 22.10 -10.14
C ALA A 428 -5.18 21.77 -10.97
N GLU A 429 -5.04 20.99 -12.05
CA GLU A 429 -6.18 20.57 -12.87
C GLU A 429 -7.17 19.70 -12.07
N ILE A 430 -6.66 18.77 -11.24
CA ILE A 430 -7.50 17.92 -10.39
C ILE A 430 -8.23 18.76 -9.33
N ILE A 431 -7.54 19.71 -8.68
CA ILE A 431 -8.16 20.63 -7.72
C ILE A 431 -9.25 21.44 -8.42
N GLU A 432 -9.00 21.94 -9.63
CA GLU A 432 -9.98 22.73 -10.35
C GLU A 432 -11.24 21.92 -10.69
N VAL A 433 -11.12 20.64 -11.09
CA VAL A 433 -12.27 19.73 -11.26
C VAL A 433 -13.10 19.59 -9.98
N LEU A 434 -12.44 19.44 -8.82
CA LEU A 434 -13.13 19.34 -7.53
C LEU A 434 -13.86 20.64 -7.17
N CYS A 435 -13.23 21.80 -7.41
CA CYS A 435 -13.87 23.10 -7.21
C CYS A 435 -15.10 23.28 -8.10
N LEU A 436 -15.00 22.95 -9.40
CA LEU A 436 -16.12 22.99 -10.34
C LEU A 436 -17.26 22.06 -9.88
N SER A 437 -16.94 20.83 -9.49
CA SER A 437 -17.95 19.85 -9.05
C SER A 437 -18.64 20.27 -7.75
N SER A 438 -17.97 21.07 -6.92
CA SER A 438 -18.51 21.57 -5.65
C SER A 438 -19.60 22.64 -5.84
N THR A 439 -19.76 23.22 -7.03
CA THR A 439 -20.82 24.21 -7.29
C THR A 439 -22.21 23.59 -7.40
N LEU A 440 -22.32 22.26 -7.54
CA LEU A 440 -23.59 21.54 -7.70
C LEU A 440 -24.63 21.90 -6.63
N GLY A 441 -24.20 22.18 -5.39
CA GLY A 441 -25.10 22.51 -4.28
C GLY A 441 -26.01 23.72 -4.52
N ILE A 442 -25.65 24.63 -5.44
CA ILE A 442 -26.47 25.80 -5.74
C ILE A 442 -27.84 25.47 -6.36
N HIS A 443 -28.00 24.26 -6.91
CA HIS A 443 -29.25 23.84 -7.51
C HIS A 443 -30.40 23.80 -6.49
N ALA A 444 -30.09 23.70 -5.19
CA ALA A 444 -31.08 23.90 -4.13
C ALA A 444 -31.74 25.29 -4.22
N CYS A 445 -30.96 26.34 -4.50
CA CYS A 445 -31.48 27.69 -4.71
C CYS A 445 -32.15 27.82 -6.08
N ASN A 446 -31.57 27.25 -7.15
CA ASN A 446 -32.15 27.39 -8.50
C ASN A 446 -33.52 26.70 -8.65
N ILE A 447 -33.81 25.67 -7.85
CA ILE A 447 -35.12 25.02 -7.80
C ILE A 447 -35.98 25.63 -6.69
N GLY A 448 -35.42 25.76 -5.48
CA GLY A 448 -36.18 26.14 -4.29
C GLY A 448 -36.65 27.58 -4.28
N VAL A 449 -35.87 28.51 -4.85
CA VAL A 449 -36.26 29.93 -4.87
C VAL A 449 -37.48 30.18 -5.79
N PRO A 450 -37.52 29.67 -7.04
CA PRO A 450 -38.73 29.77 -7.86
C PRO A 450 -39.97 29.18 -7.17
N ILE A 451 -39.84 28.01 -6.52
CA ILE A 451 -40.94 27.39 -5.76
C ILE A 451 -41.38 28.30 -4.59
N LEU A 452 -40.44 28.93 -3.90
CA LEU A 452 -40.77 29.89 -2.84
C LEU A 452 -41.58 31.08 -3.39
N PHE A 453 -41.25 31.59 -4.58
CA PHE A 453 -42.05 32.63 -5.24
C PHE A 453 -43.47 32.15 -5.58
N GLU A 454 -43.62 30.90 -6.04
CA GLU A 454 -44.92 30.29 -6.29
C GLU A 454 -45.75 30.22 -5.00
N VAL A 455 -45.17 29.71 -3.91
CA VAL A 455 -45.82 29.62 -2.59
C VAL A 455 -46.18 31.01 -2.04
N LEU A 456 -45.30 32.00 -2.20
CA LEU A 456 -45.57 33.38 -1.77
C LEU A 456 -46.75 33.98 -2.53
N ARG A 457 -46.84 33.74 -3.85
CA ARG A 457 -47.97 34.17 -4.66
C ARG A 457 -49.27 33.50 -4.21
N GLU A 458 -49.25 32.19 -3.98
CA GLU A 458 -50.41 31.44 -3.46
C GLU A 458 -50.86 31.92 -2.07
N ALA A 459 -49.91 32.37 -1.23
CA ALA A 459 -50.18 32.94 0.08
C ALA A 459 -50.60 34.43 0.06
N GLY A 460 -50.75 35.04 -1.13
CA GLY A 460 -51.09 36.47 -1.27
C GLY A 460 -49.95 37.42 -0.85
N LYS A 461 -48.70 36.95 -0.86
CA LYS A 461 -47.47 37.68 -0.51
C LYS A 461 -46.54 37.83 -1.71
N GLU A 462 -47.11 38.11 -2.88
CA GLU A 462 -46.37 38.16 -4.14
C GLU A 462 -45.24 39.21 -4.10
N LEU A 463 -44.08 38.81 -4.61
CA LEU A 463 -42.91 39.67 -4.75
C LEU A 463 -42.77 40.14 -6.21
N PRO A 464 -42.09 41.28 -6.47
CA PRO A 464 -41.82 41.73 -7.83
C PRO A 464 -41.02 40.69 -8.63
N SER A 465 -41.43 40.45 -9.87
CA SER A 465 -40.73 39.56 -10.81
C SER A 465 -39.55 40.27 -11.48
N GLY A 466 -38.52 39.49 -11.83
CA GLY A 466 -37.39 39.97 -12.62
C GLY A 466 -36.47 40.93 -11.85
N MET A 467 -35.79 41.84 -12.56
CA MET A 467 -34.86 42.81 -11.98
C MET A 467 -35.53 44.14 -11.55
N ASP A 468 -36.85 44.30 -11.75
CA ASP A 468 -37.55 45.55 -11.49
C ASP A 468 -37.50 45.95 -10.01
N GLY A 469 -37.09 47.19 -9.72
CA GLY A 469 -36.98 47.70 -8.35
C GLY A 469 -35.82 47.10 -7.52
N MET A 470 -34.86 46.40 -8.15
CA MET A 470 -33.62 46.00 -7.49
C MET A 470 -32.72 47.20 -7.19
N GLY A 471 -32.01 47.14 -6.07
CA GLY A 471 -31.07 48.15 -5.62
C GLY A 471 -29.73 48.11 -6.36
N LYS A 472 -28.90 49.15 -6.15
CA LYS A 472 -27.58 49.28 -6.79
C LYS A 472 -26.69 48.05 -6.57
N GLU A 473 -26.63 47.53 -5.34
CA GLU A 473 -25.83 46.35 -4.99
C GLU A 473 -26.22 45.11 -5.81
N GLN A 474 -27.51 44.87 -6.02
CA GLN A 474 -28.00 43.73 -6.79
C GLN A 474 -27.59 43.83 -8.27
N TRP A 475 -27.67 45.01 -8.85
CA TRP A 475 -27.18 45.26 -10.21
C TRP A 475 -25.67 45.03 -10.32
N GLU A 476 -24.89 45.50 -9.36
CA GLU A 476 -23.44 45.28 -9.30
C GLU A 476 -23.10 43.79 -9.20
N LEU A 477 -23.82 43.03 -8.37
CA LEU A 477 -23.65 41.57 -8.24
C LEU A 477 -24.00 40.82 -9.53
N ARG A 478 -25.06 41.22 -10.23
CA ARG A 478 -25.42 40.67 -11.54
C ARG A 478 -24.31 40.91 -12.55
N GLU A 479 -23.83 42.15 -12.66
CA GLU A 479 -22.75 42.53 -13.59
C GLU A 479 -21.44 41.77 -13.29
N ASP A 480 -21.10 41.62 -12.00
CA ASP A 480 -19.94 40.85 -11.57
C ASP A 480 -20.07 39.36 -11.93
N PHE A 481 -21.25 38.77 -11.75
CA PHE A 481 -21.53 37.39 -12.17
C PHE A 481 -21.34 37.23 -13.69
N GLU A 482 -21.98 38.09 -14.49
CA GLU A 482 -21.93 37.98 -15.96
C GLU A 482 -20.50 38.17 -16.47
N LYS A 483 -19.73 39.07 -15.86
CA LYS A 483 -18.31 39.28 -16.17
C LYS A 483 -17.43 38.08 -15.85
N LYS A 484 -17.65 37.42 -14.69
CA LYS A 484 -16.81 36.28 -14.24
C LYS A 484 -17.21 34.96 -14.91
N ARG A 485 -18.51 34.76 -15.15
CA ARG A 485 -19.08 33.48 -15.63
C ARG A 485 -19.42 33.48 -17.11
N GLY A 486 -19.50 34.64 -17.76
CA GLY A 486 -19.72 34.77 -19.20
C GLY A 486 -21.17 34.54 -19.65
N TYR A 487 -22.13 34.47 -18.71
CA TYR A 487 -23.55 34.34 -19.03
C TYR A 487 -24.44 34.94 -17.94
N TRP A 488 -25.69 35.23 -18.28
CA TRP A 488 -26.78 35.54 -17.35
C TRP A 488 -28.02 34.70 -17.68
N HIS A 489 -28.77 34.30 -16.66
CA HIS A 489 -30.02 33.56 -16.84
C HIS A 489 -31.07 34.01 -15.82
N ALA A 490 -32.34 34.08 -16.24
CA ALA A 490 -33.43 34.63 -15.43
C ALA A 490 -33.67 33.92 -14.09
N PHE A 491 -33.37 32.62 -13.99
CA PHE A 491 -33.50 31.88 -12.72
C PHE A 491 -32.58 32.39 -11.59
N TRP A 492 -31.61 33.27 -11.89
CA TRP A 492 -30.78 33.93 -10.87
C TRP A 492 -31.46 35.14 -10.25
N GLU A 493 -32.43 35.75 -10.93
CA GLU A 493 -33.02 37.04 -10.55
C GLU A 493 -33.77 36.95 -9.22
N ASP A 494 -34.60 35.92 -9.06
CA ASP A 494 -35.34 35.68 -7.83
C ASP A 494 -34.41 35.37 -6.63
N PHE A 495 -33.31 34.64 -6.88
CA PHE A 495 -32.31 34.33 -5.85
C PHE A 495 -31.56 35.59 -5.41
N LEU A 496 -31.09 36.38 -6.38
CA LEU A 496 -30.45 37.67 -6.15
C LEU A 496 -31.40 38.66 -5.42
N ARG A 497 -32.71 38.60 -5.70
CA ARG A 497 -33.71 39.41 -5.01
C ARG A 497 -33.79 39.08 -3.52
N LEU A 498 -33.94 37.79 -3.22
CA LEU A 498 -34.20 37.34 -1.85
C LEU A 498 -32.96 37.36 -0.97
N SER A 499 -31.79 37.09 -1.53
CA SER A 499 -30.58 36.89 -0.74
C SER A 499 -29.33 37.36 -1.48
N PRO A 500 -29.16 38.68 -1.70
CA PRO A 500 -28.01 39.24 -2.40
C PRO A 500 -26.67 38.88 -1.75
N GLU A 501 -26.60 38.83 -0.42
CA GLU A 501 -25.39 38.44 0.32
C GLU A 501 -24.95 37.00 -0.04
N PHE A 502 -25.90 36.06 -0.03
CA PHE A 502 -25.59 34.67 -0.37
C PHE A 502 -25.32 34.48 -1.87
N PHE A 503 -26.03 35.22 -2.72
CA PHE A 503 -25.73 35.27 -4.15
C PHE A 503 -24.29 35.74 -4.39
N GLY A 504 -23.86 36.83 -3.76
CA GLY A 504 -22.50 37.35 -3.85
C GLY A 504 -21.44 36.36 -3.38
N ALA A 505 -21.66 35.72 -2.23
CA ALA A 505 -20.77 34.66 -1.74
C ALA A 505 -20.68 33.48 -2.72
N TYR A 506 -21.79 33.09 -3.35
CA TYR A 506 -21.79 32.05 -4.39
C TYR A 506 -21.07 32.50 -5.67
N VAL A 507 -21.20 33.77 -6.07
CA VAL A 507 -20.42 34.33 -7.19
C VAL A 507 -18.94 34.18 -6.91
N GLU A 508 -18.47 34.55 -5.71
CA GLU A 508 -17.07 34.38 -5.34
C GLU A 508 -16.65 32.90 -5.41
N PHE A 509 -17.38 32.02 -4.72
CA PHE A 509 -17.11 30.58 -4.65
C PHE A 509 -17.02 29.92 -6.03
N SER A 510 -18.03 30.14 -6.87
CA SER A 510 -18.12 29.51 -8.19
C SER A 510 -17.20 30.14 -9.25
N SER A 511 -16.66 31.33 -8.99
CA SER A 511 -15.73 32.01 -9.90
C SER A 511 -14.28 31.60 -9.70
N VAL A 512 -13.92 30.98 -8.57
CA VAL A 512 -12.54 30.57 -8.25
C VAL A 512 -11.88 29.79 -9.41
N PRO A 513 -12.51 28.77 -10.01
CA PRO A 513 -11.94 28.09 -11.18
C PRO A 513 -11.70 29.03 -12.37
N TRP A 514 -12.52 30.05 -12.55
CA TRP A 514 -12.46 30.97 -13.68
C TRP A 514 -11.44 32.09 -13.54
N VAL A 515 -11.11 32.49 -12.30
CA VAL A 515 -10.28 33.68 -12.04
C VAL A 515 -8.91 33.41 -11.42
N ASN A 516 -8.64 32.19 -10.95
CA ASN A 516 -7.32 31.83 -10.42
C ASN A 516 -6.20 31.85 -11.50
N GLU A 517 -4.93 31.85 -11.07
CA GLU A 517 -3.72 31.83 -11.92
C GLU A 517 -3.66 32.92 -13.01
N GLY A 518 -3.70 34.19 -12.61
CA GLY A 518 -3.60 35.31 -13.56
C GLY A 518 -4.88 35.54 -14.38
N GLY A 519 -6.03 35.03 -13.90
CA GLY A 519 -7.35 35.39 -14.40
C GLY A 519 -7.99 34.40 -15.38
N LYS A 520 -7.56 33.14 -15.45
CA LYS A 520 -8.11 32.16 -16.40
C LYS A 520 -8.33 30.73 -15.87
N GLY A 521 -7.85 30.39 -14.68
CA GLY A 521 -7.73 29.00 -14.22
C GLY A 521 -6.73 28.18 -15.05
N VAL A 522 -6.56 26.90 -14.71
CA VAL A 522 -5.63 26.00 -15.43
C VAL A 522 -6.32 25.16 -16.50
N LEU A 523 -7.63 24.89 -16.35
CA LEU A 523 -8.43 24.22 -17.37
C LEU A 523 -8.92 25.21 -18.43
N GLU A 524 -8.99 24.77 -19.69
CA GLU A 524 -9.63 25.58 -20.74
C GLU A 524 -11.15 25.71 -20.50
N PRO A 525 -11.78 26.84 -20.88
CA PRO A 525 -13.22 27.07 -20.69
C PRO A 525 -14.12 25.93 -21.15
N LYS A 526 -13.82 25.35 -22.33
CA LYS A 526 -14.56 24.20 -22.87
C LYS A 526 -14.57 23.02 -21.91
N VAL A 527 -13.41 22.68 -21.33
CA VAL A 527 -13.29 21.56 -20.37
C VAL A 527 -14.06 21.85 -19.10
N LYS A 528 -14.06 23.09 -18.59
CA LYS A 528 -14.87 23.45 -17.41
C LYS A 528 -16.35 23.20 -17.65
N GLU A 529 -16.85 23.57 -18.83
CA GLU A 529 -18.24 23.33 -19.22
C GLU A 529 -18.56 21.85 -19.46
N LEU A 530 -17.60 21.05 -19.96
CA LEU A 530 -17.74 19.59 -20.03
C LEU A 530 -17.83 18.95 -18.62
N ILE A 531 -17.08 19.48 -17.64
CA ILE A 531 -17.15 19.03 -16.24
C ILE A 531 -18.51 19.34 -15.63
N TYR A 532 -19.08 20.53 -15.87
CA TYR A 532 -20.45 20.83 -15.44
C TYR A 532 -21.48 19.91 -16.11
N CYS A 533 -21.36 19.69 -17.42
CA CYS A 533 -22.20 18.73 -18.13
C CYS A 533 -22.14 17.32 -17.49
N ALA A 534 -20.95 16.89 -17.05
CA ALA A 534 -20.73 15.54 -16.54
C ALA A 534 -21.54 15.26 -15.28
N PHE A 535 -21.51 16.14 -14.27
CA PHE A 535 -22.27 15.91 -13.05
C PHE A 535 -23.76 16.23 -13.23
N ASP A 536 -24.14 17.16 -14.12
CA ASP A 536 -25.55 17.44 -14.42
C ASP A 536 -26.23 16.31 -15.20
N ALA A 537 -25.47 15.57 -16.01
CA ALA A 537 -25.94 14.38 -16.72
C ALA A 537 -25.88 13.10 -15.88
N ALA A 538 -25.16 13.09 -14.75
CA ALA A 538 -25.04 11.90 -13.92
C ALA A 538 -26.43 11.45 -13.43
N ALA A 539 -26.68 10.14 -13.47
CA ALA A 539 -27.95 9.54 -13.07
C ALA A 539 -28.33 9.83 -11.60
N THR A 540 -27.36 10.19 -10.76
CA THR A 540 -27.56 10.62 -9.36
C THR A 540 -28.10 12.05 -9.22
N HIS A 541 -28.20 12.82 -10.32
CA HIS A 541 -28.55 14.24 -10.28
C HIS A 541 -29.52 14.65 -11.40
N LEU A 542 -29.19 14.39 -12.67
CA LEU A 542 -30.07 14.63 -13.84
C LEU A 542 -30.69 16.04 -13.92
N TYR A 543 -29.89 17.08 -13.66
CA TYR A 543 -30.36 18.46 -13.64
C TYR A 543 -30.41 19.08 -15.04
N LYS A 544 -31.56 18.90 -15.69
CA LYS A 544 -31.83 19.35 -17.07
C LYS A 544 -31.54 20.82 -17.37
N PRO A 545 -31.91 21.81 -16.53
CA PRO A 545 -31.66 23.22 -16.83
C PRO A 545 -30.16 23.54 -16.92
N GLY A 546 -29.37 23.07 -15.96
CA GLY A 546 -27.91 23.21 -15.95
C GLY A 546 -27.27 22.49 -17.12
N LEU A 547 -27.63 21.22 -17.35
CA LEU A 547 -27.11 20.44 -18.47
C LEU A 547 -27.31 21.15 -19.82
N LYS A 548 -28.50 21.69 -20.07
CA LYS A 548 -28.81 22.41 -21.32
C LYS A 548 -27.97 23.68 -21.47
N LEU A 549 -27.80 24.43 -20.38
CA LEU A 549 -26.99 25.64 -20.36
C LEU A 549 -25.51 25.31 -20.65
N HIS A 550 -24.95 24.34 -19.94
CA HIS A 550 -23.55 23.96 -20.08
C HIS A 550 -23.26 23.34 -21.45
N MET A 551 -24.18 22.56 -22.04
CA MET A 551 -24.07 22.11 -23.43
C MET A 551 -24.00 23.28 -24.43
N LYS A 552 -24.82 24.32 -24.23
CA LYS A 552 -24.76 25.54 -25.06
C LYS A 552 -23.41 26.24 -24.93
N ASN A 553 -22.87 26.31 -23.71
CA ASN A 553 -21.56 26.92 -23.47
C ASN A 553 -20.41 26.10 -24.07
N VAL A 554 -20.44 24.76 -23.99
CA VAL A 554 -19.47 23.88 -24.67
C VAL A 554 -19.41 24.20 -26.16
N LEU A 555 -20.56 24.26 -26.84
CA LEU A 555 -20.65 24.62 -28.26
C LEU A 555 -20.13 26.05 -28.52
N GLY A 556 -20.44 26.99 -27.62
CA GLY A 556 -19.96 28.37 -27.68
C GLY A 556 -18.42 28.49 -27.58
N TYR A 557 -17.77 27.59 -26.84
CA TYR A 557 -16.31 27.49 -26.75
C TYR A 557 -15.69 26.56 -27.80
N GLY A 558 -16.42 26.23 -28.87
CA GLY A 558 -15.93 25.45 -30.00
C GLY A 558 -15.89 23.93 -29.77
N GLY A 559 -16.59 23.43 -28.75
CA GLY A 559 -16.78 22.00 -28.57
C GLY A 559 -17.79 21.41 -29.55
N THR A 560 -17.78 20.09 -29.70
CA THR A 560 -18.65 19.39 -30.67
C THR A 560 -19.76 18.58 -30.00
N ALA A 561 -20.76 18.18 -30.79
CA ALA A 561 -21.82 17.29 -30.31
C ALA A 561 -21.26 15.91 -29.90
N GLU A 562 -20.21 15.46 -30.57
CA GLU A 562 -19.52 14.20 -30.29
C GLU A 562 -18.77 14.25 -28.95
N GLU A 563 -18.08 15.36 -28.64
CA GLU A 563 -17.44 15.57 -27.33
C GLU A 563 -18.48 15.56 -26.20
N ILE A 564 -19.62 16.24 -26.39
CA ILE A 564 -20.71 16.24 -25.41
C ILE A 564 -21.29 14.83 -25.25
N MET A 565 -21.52 14.11 -26.36
CA MET A 565 -22.02 12.74 -26.30
C MET A 565 -21.04 11.81 -25.56
N GLU A 566 -19.73 11.99 -25.75
CA GLU A 566 -18.71 11.23 -25.03
C GLU A 566 -18.72 11.53 -23.52
N VAL A 567 -19.03 12.77 -23.09
CA VAL A 567 -19.29 13.08 -21.67
C VAL A 567 -20.49 12.29 -21.14
N LEU A 568 -21.58 12.22 -21.90
CA LEU A 568 -22.78 11.47 -21.50
C LEU A 568 -22.50 9.96 -21.40
N GLU A 569 -21.69 9.42 -22.32
CA GLU A 569 -21.21 8.03 -22.27
C GLU A 569 -20.39 7.78 -21.00
N LEU A 570 -19.44 8.66 -20.67
CA LEU A 570 -18.62 8.56 -19.46
C LEU A 570 -19.45 8.67 -18.18
N ALA A 571 -20.41 9.60 -18.13
CA ALA A 571 -21.31 9.75 -16.98
C ALA A 571 -22.17 8.49 -16.76
N THR A 572 -22.59 7.82 -17.84
CA THR A 572 -23.38 6.58 -17.77
C THR A 572 -22.61 5.44 -17.08
N LEU A 573 -21.27 5.42 -17.19
CA LEU A 573 -20.43 4.37 -16.61
C LEU A 573 -20.49 4.30 -15.08
N LEU A 574 -20.99 5.34 -14.39
CA LEU A 574 -21.21 5.30 -12.93
C LEU A 574 -22.07 4.10 -12.51
N SER A 575 -22.94 3.62 -13.40
CA SER A 575 -23.86 2.50 -13.12
C SER A 575 -23.11 1.19 -12.83
N ILE A 576 -21.89 1.03 -13.35
CA ILE A 576 -21.04 -0.16 -13.10
C ILE A 576 -20.72 -0.28 -11.61
N SER A 577 -20.64 0.83 -10.88
CA SER A 577 -20.34 0.83 -9.44
C SER A 577 -21.39 0.13 -8.58
N THR A 578 -22.58 -0.14 -9.14
CA THR A 578 -23.56 -1.05 -8.51
C THR A 578 -22.97 -2.42 -8.27
N MET A 579 -22.23 -2.97 -9.25
CA MET A 579 -21.59 -4.27 -9.14
C MET A 579 -20.36 -4.20 -8.24
N ASP A 580 -19.57 -3.12 -8.34
CA ASP A 580 -18.39 -2.90 -7.48
C ASP A 580 -18.75 -3.04 -6.00
N VAL A 581 -19.80 -2.34 -5.55
CA VAL A 581 -20.25 -2.36 -4.15
C VAL A 581 -21.06 -3.62 -3.83
N GLY A 582 -21.98 -4.01 -4.72
CA GLY A 582 -22.92 -5.10 -4.46
C GLY A 582 -22.25 -6.45 -4.31
N LEU A 583 -21.26 -6.77 -5.15
CA LEU A 583 -20.56 -8.06 -5.11
C LEU A 583 -19.70 -8.20 -3.85
N GLU A 584 -19.03 -7.13 -3.41
CA GLU A 584 -18.25 -7.16 -2.17
C GLU A 584 -19.15 -7.41 -0.95
N VAL A 585 -20.31 -6.75 -0.88
CA VAL A 585 -21.29 -6.99 0.19
C VAL A 585 -21.82 -8.42 0.13
N MET A 586 -22.20 -8.89 -1.05
CA MET A 586 -22.69 -10.26 -1.25
C MET A 586 -21.69 -11.30 -0.74
N GLU A 587 -20.41 -11.18 -1.08
CA GLU A 587 -19.36 -12.09 -0.61
C GLU A 587 -19.26 -12.12 0.93
N LYS A 588 -19.33 -10.95 1.57
CA LYS A 588 -19.29 -10.83 3.05
C LYS A 588 -20.50 -11.51 3.71
N GLU A 589 -21.69 -11.29 3.16
CA GLU A 589 -22.92 -11.89 3.69
C GLU A 589 -22.96 -13.40 3.47
N MET A 590 -22.57 -13.89 2.29
CA MET A 590 -22.48 -15.32 1.99
C MET A 590 -21.48 -16.03 2.91
N LYS A 591 -20.33 -15.40 3.17
CA LYS A 591 -19.34 -15.91 4.13
C LYS A 591 -19.92 -15.98 5.54
N SER A 592 -20.65 -14.95 5.96
CA SER A 592 -21.29 -14.90 7.28
C SER A 592 -22.41 -15.94 7.44
N ALA A 593 -23.11 -16.27 6.34
CA ALA A 593 -24.14 -17.30 6.30
C ALA A 593 -23.57 -18.74 6.19
N GLY A 594 -22.25 -18.92 6.13
CA GLY A 594 -21.63 -20.23 5.93
C GLY A 594 -21.83 -20.79 4.52
N GLN A 595 -22.20 -19.95 3.55
CA GLN A 595 -22.46 -20.29 2.15
C GLN A 595 -21.27 -19.93 1.24
N ALA A 596 -20.07 -19.81 1.80
CA ALA A 596 -18.85 -19.64 1.00
C ALA A 596 -18.55 -20.96 0.24
N GLY A 597 -19.24 -21.16 -0.88
CA GLY A 597 -18.88 -22.20 -1.85
C GLY A 597 -17.54 -21.89 -2.50
N PRO A 598 -16.83 -22.90 -3.03
CA PRO A 598 -15.64 -22.66 -3.85
C PRO A 598 -16.03 -21.76 -5.02
N ALA A 599 -15.27 -20.69 -5.23
CA ALA A 599 -15.44 -19.78 -6.36
C ALA A 599 -15.45 -20.61 -7.67
N GLY A 600 -16.60 -20.71 -8.33
CA GLY A 600 -16.74 -21.46 -9.58
C GLY A 600 -17.97 -22.38 -9.72
N GLN A 601 -18.90 -22.43 -8.76
CA GLN A 601 -20.18 -23.14 -8.94
C GLN A 601 -21.38 -22.26 -8.55
N ALA A 602 -21.77 -21.38 -9.47
CA ALA A 602 -23.14 -20.87 -9.61
C ALA A 602 -23.41 -20.63 -11.10
#